data_AF-A0A938FW64-F1
#
_entry.id   AF-A0A938FW64-F1
#
_cell.length_a   1.000
_cell.length_b   1.000
_cell.length_c   1.000
_cell.angle_alpha   90.00
_cell.angle_beta   90.00
_cell.angle_gamma   90.00
#
_symmetry.space_group_name_H-M   'P 1'
#
loop_
_entity.id
_entity.type
_entity.pdbx_description
1 polymer ?
#
loop_
_entity_poly.entity_id
_entity_poly.type
_entity_poly.pdbx_seq_one_letter_code
_entity_poly.pdbx_strand_id
1 'polypeptide(L)' 'MPAYNAAKTLHMTYASLPREIVDLVILVDDGSSDETARIARELGLELFIHNRN' A
#
# COMPACT_ATOMS: atom_id res chain seq x y z
N MET A 1 -2.58 6.26 -1.19
CA MET A 1 -1.52 6.16 -0.17
C MET A 1 -0.20 5.89 -0.86
N PRO A 2 0.72 6.86 -0.95
CA PRO A 2 2.05 6.62 -1.53
C PRO A 2 2.88 5.71 -0.62
N ALA A 3 3.71 4.86 -1.20
CA ALA A 3 4.55 3.90 -0.50
C ALA A 3 5.89 3.71 -1.23
N TYR A 4 6.98 3.70 -0.46
CA TYR A 4 8.32 3.36 -0.91
C TYR A 4 9.03 2.57 0.18
N ASN A 5 9.37 1.32 -0.09
CA ASN A 5 9.94 0.37 0.87
C ASN A 5 9.15 0.30 2.21
N ALA A 6 7.83 0.20 2.09
CA ALA A 6 6.88 0.23 3.21
C ALA A 6 6.47 -1.16 3.71
N ALA A 7 7.13 -2.25 3.31
CA ALA A 7 6.69 -3.61 3.61
C ALA A 7 6.45 -3.87 5.10
N LYS A 8 7.25 -3.26 5.98
CA LYS A 8 7.18 -3.46 7.44
C LYS A 8 6.04 -2.71 8.11
N THR A 9 5.55 -1.63 7.51
CA THR A 9 4.56 -0.73 8.12
C THR A 9 3.21 -0.78 7.43
N LEU A 10 3.17 -1.19 6.16
CA LEU A 10 1.97 -1.19 5.32
C LEU A 10 0.77 -1.88 5.97
N HIS A 11 0.99 -3.06 6.58
CA HIS A 11 -0.07 -3.80 7.27
C HIS A 11 -0.64 -3.01 8.46
N MET A 12 0.22 -2.42 9.29
CA MET A 12 -0.22 -1.64 10.46
C MET A 12 -0.97 -0.38 10.01
N THR A 13 -0.46 0.31 8.98
CA THR A 13 -1.11 1.48 8.41
C THR A 13 -2.49 1.13 7.87
N TYR A 14 -2.62 0.07 7.08
CA TYR A 14 -3.90 -0.40 6.56
C TYR A 14 -4.88 -0.86 7.64
N ALA A 15 -4.38 -1.50 8.71
CA ALA A 15 -5.21 -1.92 9.84
C ALA A 15 -5.71 -0.73 10.68
N SER A 16 -4.95 0.36 10.74
CA SER A 16 -5.32 1.58 11.49
C SER A 16 -6.37 2.45 10.79
N LEU A 17 -6.69 2.18 9.52
CA LEU A 17 -7.68 2.97 8.78
C LEU A 17 -9.10 2.73 9.33
N PRO A 18 -9.86 3.80 9.62
CA PRO A 18 -11.23 3.69 10.13
C PRO A 18 -12.17 3.16 9.04
N ARG A 19 -12.55 1.88 9.15
CA ARG A 19 -13.36 1.16 8.15
C ARG A 19 -14.77 1.69 7.96
N GLU A 20 -15.29 2.45 8.93
CA GLU A 20 -16.64 3.01 8.90
C GLU A 20 -16.77 4.20 7.95
N ILE A 21 -15.65 4.83 7.57
CA ILE A 21 -15.65 6.05 6.74
C ILE A 21 -14.75 5.92 5.50
N VAL A 22 -14.10 4.77 5.31
CA VAL A 22 -13.17 4.52 4.21
C VAL A 22 -13.77 3.47 3.28
N ASP A 23 -14.22 3.90 2.10
CA ASP A 23 -14.79 3.02 1.08
C ASP A 23 -13.74 2.29 0.25
N LEU A 24 -12.64 2.98 -0.08
CA LEU A 24 -11.60 2.46 -0.97
C LEU A 24 -10.20 2.90 -0.51
N VAL A 25 -9.24 1.98 -0.59
CA VAL A 25 -7.83 2.23 -0.30
C VAL A 25 -6.99 1.89 -1.52
N ILE A 26 -6.37 2.92 -2.10
CA ILE A 26 -5.45 2.80 -3.23
C ILE A 26 -4.02 2.95 -2.70
N LEU A 27 -3.15 1.98 -2.99
CA LEU A 27 -1.71 2.06 -2.76
C LEU A 27 -1.02 2.51 -4.05
N VAL A 28 -0.21 3.55 -3.94
CA VAL A 28 0.67 4.01 -5.03
C VAL A 28 2.09 3.66 -4.62
N ASP A 29 2.73 2.75 -5.32
CA ASP A 29 4.09 2.29 -5.06
C ASP A 29 5.07 3.04 -5.97
N ASP A 30 5.97 3.81 -5.37
CA ASP A 30 6.92 4.70 -6.05
C ASP A 30 8.22 3.97 -6.40
N GLY A 31 8.11 2.72 -6.85
CA GLY A 31 9.24 1.88 -7.25
C GLY A 31 9.95 1.20 -6.07
N SER A 32 9.21 0.71 -5.08
CA SER A 32 9.76 -0.09 -3.99
C SER A 32 10.54 -1.31 -4.51
N SER A 33 11.67 -1.59 -3.88
CA SER A 33 12.49 -2.78 -4.15
C SER A 33 12.26 -3.91 -3.13
N ASP A 34 11.41 -3.67 -2.13
CA ASP A 34 11.07 -4.63 -1.10
C ASP A 34 9.71 -5.31 -1.38
N GLU A 35 9.19 -6.00 -0.36
CA GLU A 35 7.93 -6.75 -0.45
C GLU A 35 6.67 -5.87 -0.42
N THR A 36 6.77 -4.54 -0.55
CA THR A 36 5.62 -3.60 -0.47
C THR A 36 4.51 -3.98 -1.45
N ALA A 37 4.86 -4.17 -2.73
CA ALA A 37 3.89 -4.55 -3.76
C ALA A 37 3.26 -5.92 -3.49
N ARG A 38 4.02 -6.89 -2.95
CA ARG A 38 3.49 -8.21 -2.59
C ARG A 38 2.48 -8.11 -1.46
N ILE A 39 2.84 -7.42 -0.38
CA ILE A 39 1.97 -7.24 0.79
C ILE A 39 0.70 -6.46 0.40
N ALA A 40 0.82 -5.45 -0.46
CA ALA A 40 -0.33 -4.71 -0.96
C ALA A 40 -1.36 -5.61 -1.66
N ARG A 41 -0.89 -6.55 -2.49
CA ARG A 41 -1.76 -7.54 -3.16
C ARG A 41 -2.40 -8.50 -2.17
N GLU A 42 -1.65 -8.96 -1.16
CA GLU A 42 -2.17 -9.84 -0.10
C GLU A 42 -3.25 -9.16 0.75
N LEU A 43 -3.13 -7.85 0.95
CA LEU A 43 -4.13 -7.03 1.66
C LEU A 43 -5.36 -6.69 0.81
N GLY A 44 -5.36 -7.06 -0.48
CA GLY A 44 -6.44 -6.75 -1.42
C GLY A 44 -6.52 -5.26 -1.80
N LEU A 45 -5.40 -4.53 -1.70
CA LEU A 45 -5.34 -3.12 -2.07
C LEU A 45 -5.30 -2.94 -3.58
N GLU A 46 -5.95 -1.88 -4.07
CA GLU A 46 -5.76 -1.44 -5.44
C GLU A 46 -4.37 -0.82 -5.58
N LEU A 47 -3.51 -1.43 -6.40
CA LEU A 47 -2.09 -1.13 -6.47
C LEU A 47 -1.73 -0.45 -7.80
N PHE A 48 -1.15 0.74 -7.72
CA PHE A 48 -0.55 1.46 -8.84
C PHE A 48 0.96 1.57 -8.63
N ILE A 49 1.74 0.99 -9.54
CA ILE A 49 3.21 1.05 -9.47
C ILE A 49 3.71 2.12 -10.45
N HIS A 50 4.42 3.11 -9.92
CA HIS A 50 5.14 4.08 -10.73
C HIS A 50 6.57 3.61 -10.95
N ASN A 51 6.94 3.44 -12.22
CA ASN A 51 8.29 2.99 -12.59
C ASN A 51 9.35 4.11 -12.49
N ARG A 52 8.93 5.35 -12.17
CA ARG A 52 9.77 6.55 -11.98
C ARG A 52 9.02 7.58 -11.11
N ASN A 53 9.71 8.18 -10.14
CA ASN A 53 9.33 9.46 -9.53
C ASN A 53 9.75 10.63 -10.42
#